data_AF-A0A955GG88-F1
#
_entry.id   AF-A0A955GG88-F1
#
_cell.length_a   1.000
_cell.length_b   1.000
_cell.length_c   1.000
_cell.angle_alpha   90.00
_cell.angle_beta   90.00
_cell.angle_gamma   90.00
#
_symmetry.space_group_name_H-M   'P 1'
#
loop_
_entity.id
_entity.type
_entity.pdbx_description
1 polymer ?
#
loop_
_entity_poly.entity_id
_entity_poly.type
_entity_poly.pdbx_seq_one_letter_code
_entity_poly.pdbx_strand_id
1 'polypeptide(L)'
;MPDETITTRSVGRGFAEIQEDFVLDETTRTKTVFQAQIHSGGFRGQVIRYRKDANGNPEETVPVNFNQLYENEGIKIELGTEAAKKLDEAFAKLIQLLQEHGVHYGQHQFSINEAGALVITDSNKAAVVRGLLEQNLTEEVWNDLSQSNPDLVTRLSWAKIQANRATALAEFEQAISDTNKDETWWQDFFSRNTWIFGYGLNYQILRTVQEQPNYGRTNVTGSGGERGDFLQRTAANVSFTVLVEMKKPATALLHGTQYRNGAWRPSDELSGGAAQLQTNSLTWEVEGSRTDGNRDGVEGGHNAFTVRPKSILIIGNTSQLDTRDKKNSLELFRRNLKNPEVLTFDELLERARFIVQSGEEQL
;
A
#
# COMPACT_ATOMS: atom_id res chain seq x y z
N MET A 1 21.18 -24.57 -8.84
CA MET A 1 21.80 -25.25 -10.00
C MET A 1 22.94 -24.35 -10.47
N PRO A 2 24.08 -24.87 -10.95
CA PRO A 2 25.19 -23.99 -11.32
C PRO A 2 24.79 -23.08 -12.47
N ASP A 3 24.97 -21.77 -12.30
CA ASP A 3 24.75 -20.78 -13.34
C ASP A 3 25.53 -21.17 -14.60
N GLU A 4 24.85 -21.25 -15.75
CA GLU A 4 25.50 -21.56 -17.01
C GLU A 4 26.21 -20.29 -17.50
N THR A 5 27.54 -20.32 -17.53
CA THR A 5 28.34 -19.17 -17.93
C THR A 5 28.65 -19.20 -19.42
N ILE A 6 28.44 -18.08 -20.11
CA ILE A 6 28.85 -17.87 -21.50
C ILE A 6 30.03 -16.90 -21.56
N THR A 7 31.08 -17.27 -22.28
CA THR A 7 32.26 -16.45 -22.50
C THR A 7 32.27 -15.90 -23.92
N THR A 8 32.40 -14.58 -24.04
CA THR A 8 32.56 -13.88 -25.33
C THR A 8 33.99 -13.40 -25.49
N ARG A 9 34.48 -13.39 -26.74
CA ARG A 9 35.76 -12.76 -27.11
C ARG A 9 35.58 -11.91 -28.36
N SER A 10 35.97 -10.64 -28.30
CA SER A 10 35.90 -9.77 -29.48
C SER A 10 36.84 -10.22 -30.59
N VAL A 11 36.30 -10.39 -31.80
CA VAL A 11 37.04 -10.80 -33.01
C VAL A 11 37.07 -9.70 -34.09
N GLY A 12 36.35 -8.61 -33.87
CA GLY A 12 36.31 -7.45 -34.76
C GLY A 12 35.50 -6.31 -34.17
N ARG A 13 35.45 -5.16 -34.85
CA ARG A 13 34.69 -4.00 -34.38
C ARG A 13 33.19 -4.34 -34.34
N GLY A 14 32.63 -4.46 -33.14
CA GLY A 14 31.21 -4.78 -32.94
C GLY A 14 30.87 -6.26 -33.14
N PHE A 15 31.88 -7.15 -33.13
CA PHE A 15 31.69 -8.60 -33.25
C PHE A 15 32.41 -9.33 -32.12
N ALA A 16 31.72 -10.27 -31.49
CA ALA A 16 32.29 -11.18 -30.52
C ALA A 16 31.92 -12.63 -30.82
N GLU A 17 32.85 -13.55 -30.57
CA GLU A 17 32.68 -14.99 -30.70
C GLU A 17 32.36 -15.60 -29.34
N ILE A 18 31.42 -16.53 -29.31
CA ILE A 18 31.11 -17.34 -28.14
C ILE A 18 32.16 -18.45 -28.07
N GLN A 19 32.87 -18.54 -26.95
CA GLN A 19 33.98 -19.50 -26.80
C GLN A 19 33.48 -20.93 -26.58
N GLU A 20 32.27 -21.09 -26.03
CA GLU A 20 31.64 -22.38 -25.82
C GLU A 20 30.84 -22.86 -27.03
N ASP A 21 31.00 -24.12 -27.40
CA ASP A 21 30.17 -24.79 -28.40
C ASP A 21 28.81 -25.19 -27.79
N PHE A 22 27.71 -24.82 -28.44
CA PHE A 22 26.39 -25.37 -28.07
C PHE A 22 26.26 -26.79 -28.61
N VAL A 23 26.38 -27.80 -27.75
CA VAL A 23 26.30 -29.21 -28.16
C VAL A 23 24.86 -29.62 -28.45
N LEU A 24 24.54 -29.81 -29.73
CA LEU A 24 23.19 -30.16 -30.19
C LEU A 24 22.94 -31.67 -30.10
N ASP A 25 23.91 -32.46 -30.54
CA ASP A 25 23.83 -33.92 -30.56
C ASP A 25 25.22 -34.53 -30.37
N GLU A 26 25.31 -35.64 -29.64
CA GLU A 26 26.58 -36.29 -29.36
C GLU A 26 26.43 -37.81 -29.28
N THR A 27 27.20 -38.52 -30.11
CA THR A 27 27.27 -39.98 -30.13
C THR A 27 28.68 -40.44 -29.79
N THR A 28 28.91 -41.77 -29.79
CA THR A 28 30.26 -42.33 -29.64
C THR A 28 31.18 -41.98 -30.81
N ARG A 29 30.65 -41.64 -32.00
CA ARG A 29 31.44 -41.40 -33.22
C ARG A 29 31.39 -39.97 -33.74
N THR A 30 30.37 -39.20 -33.36
CA THR A 30 30.15 -37.85 -33.91
C THR A 30 29.70 -36.88 -32.84
N LYS A 31 29.97 -35.59 -33.05
CA LYS A 31 29.47 -34.48 -32.21
C LYS A 31 28.95 -33.39 -33.14
N THR A 32 27.69 -32.99 -32.98
CA THR A 32 27.08 -31.87 -33.72
C THR A 32 26.96 -30.68 -32.77
N VAL A 33 27.51 -29.54 -33.16
CA VAL A 33 27.48 -28.31 -32.35
C VAL A 33 26.97 -27.13 -33.16
N PHE A 34 26.53 -26.09 -32.46
CA PHE A 34 26.35 -24.77 -33.02
C PHE A 34 27.42 -23.82 -32.45
N GLN A 35 28.22 -23.23 -33.35
CA GLN A 35 29.21 -22.22 -33.00
C GLN A 35 28.66 -20.84 -33.33
N ALA A 36 28.59 -19.97 -32.32
CA ALA A 36 27.89 -18.70 -32.41
C ALA A 36 28.83 -17.49 -32.37
N GLN A 37 28.42 -16.45 -33.08
CA GLN A 37 29.02 -15.12 -33.03
C GLN A 37 27.89 -14.08 -32.87
N ILE A 38 28.13 -13.06 -32.07
CA ILE A 38 27.17 -12.00 -31.77
C ILE A 38 27.64 -10.67 -32.35
N HIS A 39 26.68 -9.87 -32.80
CA HIS A 39 26.87 -8.48 -33.23
C HIS A 39 25.67 -7.64 -32.81
N SER A 40 25.75 -6.31 -32.96
CA SER A 40 24.70 -5.40 -32.49
C SER A 40 23.30 -5.60 -33.14
N GLY A 41 23.21 -6.34 -34.24
CA GLY A 41 21.96 -6.59 -34.95
C GLY A 41 21.41 -8.01 -34.78
N GLY A 42 22.06 -8.86 -33.98
CA GLY A 42 21.67 -10.25 -33.78
C GLY A 42 22.86 -11.19 -33.60
N PHE A 43 22.63 -12.47 -33.81
CA PHE A 43 23.67 -13.50 -33.78
C PHE A 43 23.69 -14.26 -35.10
N ARG A 44 24.83 -14.86 -35.40
CA ARG A 44 25.05 -15.77 -36.52
C ARG A 44 25.83 -16.98 -36.03
N GLY A 45 25.88 -18.04 -36.83
CA GLY A 45 26.70 -19.18 -36.46
C GLY A 45 26.75 -20.27 -37.51
N GLN A 46 27.43 -21.34 -37.16
CA GLN A 46 27.64 -22.52 -38.01
C GLN A 46 27.18 -23.77 -37.26
N VAL A 47 26.42 -24.62 -37.93
CA VAL A 47 26.15 -25.98 -37.43
C VAL A 47 27.23 -26.90 -37.98
N ILE A 48 28.01 -27.50 -37.09
CA ILE A 48 29.19 -28.27 -37.44
C ILE A 48 29.04 -29.68 -36.88
N ARG A 49 29.27 -30.70 -37.72
CA ARG A 49 29.33 -32.10 -37.29
C ARG A 49 30.76 -32.61 -37.38
N TYR A 50 31.35 -32.85 -36.21
CA TYR A 50 32.65 -33.47 -36.07
C TYR A 50 32.55 -34.99 -36.08
N ARG A 51 33.55 -35.65 -36.64
CA ARG A 51 33.87 -37.05 -36.34
C ARG A 51 34.80 -37.08 -35.13
N LYS A 52 34.62 -38.04 -34.23
CA LYS A 52 35.50 -38.24 -33.08
C LYS A 52 36.65 -39.17 -33.43
N ASP A 53 37.85 -38.85 -32.94
CA ASP A 53 39.02 -39.72 -33.00
C ASP A 53 38.88 -40.90 -32.01
N ALA A 54 39.88 -41.78 -31.97
CA ALA A 54 39.90 -42.94 -31.07
C ALA A 54 39.87 -42.58 -29.57
N ASN A 55 40.22 -41.34 -29.23
CA ASN A 55 40.23 -40.81 -27.85
C ASN A 55 38.95 -40.02 -27.53
N GLY A 56 38.02 -39.90 -28.47
CA GLY A 56 36.75 -39.18 -28.30
C GLY A 56 36.83 -37.67 -28.59
N ASN A 57 37.98 -37.17 -29.05
CA ASN A 57 38.15 -35.75 -29.38
C ASN A 57 37.59 -35.44 -30.77
N PRO A 58 37.00 -34.25 -30.99
CA PRO A 58 36.59 -33.81 -32.32
C PRO A 58 37.79 -33.71 -33.26
N GLU A 59 37.74 -34.37 -34.42
CA GLU A 59 38.69 -34.19 -35.52
C GLU A 59 38.39 -32.86 -36.25
N GLU A 60 39.43 -32.20 -36.77
CA GLU A 60 39.32 -30.92 -37.49
C GLU A 60 38.37 -31.04 -38.69
N THR A 61 37.52 -30.03 -38.89
CA THR A 61 36.57 -30.03 -40.00
C THR A 61 37.29 -29.83 -41.31
N VAL A 62 37.09 -30.74 -42.27
CA VAL A 62 37.47 -30.48 -43.65
C VAL A 62 36.34 -29.64 -44.27
N PRO A 63 36.57 -28.35 -44.56
CA PRO A 63 35.54 -27.51 -45.14
C PRO A 63 35.15 -28.06 -46.51
N VAL A 64 33.86 -28.22 -46.73
CA VAL A 64 33.37 -28.69 -48.01
C VAL A 64 33.50 -27.55 -49.01
N ASN A 65 34.28 -27.77 -50.05
CA ASN A 65 34.43 -26.81 -51.13
C ASN A 65 33.22 -26.91 -52.06
N PHE A 66 32.21 -26.06 -51.84
CA PHE A 66 31.01 -26.01 -52.67
C PHE A 66 31.29 -25.71 -54.15
N ASN A 67 32.45 -25.15 -54.50
CA ASN A 67 32.84 -24.95 -55.90
C ASN A 67 33.23 -26.26 -56.62
N GLN A 68 33.40 -27.36 -55.88
CA GLN A 68 33.72 -28.69 -56.41
C GLN A 68 32.51 -29.63 -56.48
N LEU A 69 31.33 -29.17 -56.04
CA LEU A 69 30.09 -29.92 -56.13
C LEU A 69 29.49 -29.79 -57.53
N TYR A 70 28.90 -30.88 -58.03
CA TYR A 70 28.14 -30.84 -59.28
C TYR A 70 26.80 -30.12 -59.09
N GLU A 71 26.16 -29.71 -60.20
CA GLU A 71 24.82 -29.13 -60.16
C GLU A 71 23.85 -30.05 -59.41
N ASN A 72 23.14 -29.49 -58.43
CA ASN A 72 22.20 -30.18 -57.54
C ASN A 72 22.82 -31.12 -56.48
N GLU A 73 24.14 -31.10 -56.28
CA GLU A 73 24.75 -31.73 -55.11
C GLU A 73 24.71 -30.80 -53.88
N GLY A 74 24.56 -31.40 -52.70
CA GLY A 74 24.50 -30.65 -51.46
C GLY A 74 24.74 -31.54 -50.25
N ILE A 75 24.97 -30.92 -49.10
CA ILE A 75 25.20 -31.61 -47.84
C ILE A 75 24.07 -31.29 -46.90
N LYS A 76 23.49 -32.34 -46.32
CA LYS A 76 22.41 -32.25 -45.35
C LYS A 76 22.93 -32.68 -43.98
N ILE A 77 22.77 -31.80 -42.99
CA ILE A 77 22.92 -32.15 -41.58
C ILE A 77 21.52 -32.21 -40.99
N GLU A 78 21.05 -33.41 -40.68
CA GLU A 78 19.76 -33.60 -40.01
C GLU A 78 19.90 -33.32 -38.52
N LEU A 79 18.97 -32.50 -38.00
CA LEU A 79 18.77 -32.24 -36.57
C LEU A 79 17.47 -32.95 -36.16
N GLY A 80 17.59 -33.98 -35.32
CA GLY A 80 16.42 -34.61 -34.70
C GLY A 80 15.72 -33.66 -33.72
N THR A 81 14.56 -34.05 -33.21
CA THR A 81 13.71 -33.21 -32.34
C THR A 81 14.48 -32.60 -31.16
N GLU A 82 15.27 -33.41 -30.44
CA GLU A 82 16.06 -32.93 -29.30
C GLU A 82 17.19 -31.97 -29.71
N ALA A 83 17.85 -32.23 -30.84
CA ALA A 83 18.90 -31.36 -31.36
C ALA A 83 18.33 -30.02 -31.85
N ALA A 84 17.14 -30.04 -32.46
CA ALA A 84 16.42 -28.84 -32.88
C ALA A 84 15.98 -28.00 -31.66
N LYS A 85 15.49 -28.66 -30.60
CA LYS A 85 15.13 -28.00 -29.34
C LYS A 85 16.33 -27.32 -28.68
N LYS A 86 17.47 -28.03 -28.57
CA LYS A 86 18.72 -27.45 -28.03
C LYS A 86 19.23 -26.26 -28.85
N LEU A 87 19.02 -26.29 -30.17
CA LEU A 87 19.38 -25.17 -31.03
C LEU A 87 18.49 -23.94 -30.76
N ASP A 88 17.18 -24.13 -30.58
CA ASP A 88 16.24 -23.08 -30.21
C ASP A 88 16.57 -22.47 -28.83
N GLU A 89 16.88 -23.33 -27.85
CA GLU A 89 17.34 -22.90 -26.51
C GLU A 89 18.65 -22.09 -26.60
N ALA A 90 19.59 -22.49 -27.45
CA ALA A 90 20.81 -21.73 -27.71
C ALA A 90 20.51 -20.35 -28.33
N PHE A 91 19.56 -20.27 -29.26
CA PHE A 91 19.14 -19.00 -29.85
C PHE A 91 18.52 -18.07 -28.81
N ALA A 92 17.63 -18.58 -27.95
CA ALA A 92 17.02 -17.81 -26.88
C ALA A 92 18.08 -17.23 -25.93
N LYS A 93 19.07 -18.03 -25.54
CA LYS A 93 20.21 -17.60 -24.70
C LYS A 93 21.01 -16.46 -25.36
N LEU A 94 21.31 -16.57 -26.66
CA LEU A 94 22.06 -15.55 -27.39
C LEU A 94 21.29 -14.25 -27.56
N ILE A 95 19.97 -14.32 -27.76
CA ILE A 95 19.09 -13.14 -27.82
C ILE A 95 19.08 -12.43 -26.46
N GLN A 96 18.91 -13.18 -25.37
CA GLN A 96 18.93 -12.63 -24.02
C GLN A 96 20.26 -11.94 -23.71
N LEU A 97 21.38 -12.61 -24.00
CA LEU A 97 22.72 -12.05 -23.84
C LEU A 97 22.88 -10.70 -24.57
N LEU A 98 22.41 -10.62 -25.82
CA LEU A 98 22.46 -9.39 -26.62
C LEU A 98 21.57 -8.28 -26.08
N GLN A 99 20.40 -8.61 -25.54
CA GLN A 99 19.47 -7.62 -24.96
C GLN A 99 20.00 -7.06 -23.64
N GLU A 100 20.57 -7.90 -22.79
CA GLU A 100 21.02 -7.52 -21.45
C GLU A 100 22.39 -6.83 -21.46
N HIS A 101 23.31 -7.31 -22.29
CA HIS A 101 24.72 -6.89 -22.25
C HIS A 101 25.23 -6.30 -23.58
N GLY A 102 24.58 -6.58 -24.71
CA GLY A 102 25.07 -6.15 -26.02
C GLY A 102 26.43 -6.77 -26.37
N VAL A 103 27.24 -6.05 -27.15
CA VAL A 103 28.56 -6.53 -27.61
C VAL A 103 29.68 -5.66 -27.05
N HIS A 104 30.53 -6.26 -26.22
CA HIS A 104 31.68 -5.60 -25.61
C HIS A 104 33.00 -6.00 -26.27
N TYR A 105 33.96 -5.06 -26.28
CA TYR A 105 35.32 -5.33 -26.73
C TYR A 105 36.13 -6.03 -25.63
N GLY A 106 36.97 -7.00 -25.98
CA GLY A 106 37.72 -7.82 -25.03
C GLY A 106 37.08 -9.19 -24.77
N GLN A 107 37.49 -9.83 -23.68
CA GLN A 107 36.93 -11.11 -23.22
C GLN A 107 36.06 -10.88 -21.99
N HIS A 108 34.82 -11.38 -22.03
CA HIS A 108 33.83 -11.17 -20.97
C HIS A 108 33.08 -12.47 -20.69
N GLN A 109 32.79 -12.74 -19.42
CA GLN A 109 32.03 -13.90 -18.98
C GLN A 109 30.70 -13.44 -18.37
N PHE A 110 29.60 -14.08 -18.79
CA PHE A 110 28.24 -13.74 -18.39
C PHE A 110 27.56 -14.95 -17.77
N SER A 111 26.80 -14.77 -16.69
CA SER A 111 25.94 -15.81 -16.12
C SER A 111 24.53 -15.65 -16.70
N ILE A 112 24.04 -16.65 -17.44
CA ILE A 112 22.68 -16.62 -17.99
C ILE A 112 21.75 -17.38 -17.04
N ASN A 113 20.79 -16.66 -16.47
CA ASN A 113 19.72 -17.25 -15.66
C ASN A 113 18.63 -17.85 -16.58
N GLU A 114 17.95 -18.91 -16.13
CA GLU A 114 16.91 -19.60 -16.91
C GLU A 114 15.91 -18.63 -17.56
N ALA A 115 15.65 -18.84 -18.85
CA ALA A 115 14.75 -18.03 -19.66
C ALA A 115 13.35 -18.01 -19.02
N GLY A 116 12.95 -16.84 -18.50
CA GLY A 116 11.67 -16.63 -17.82
C GLY A 116 11.76 -16.00 -16.44
N ALA A 117 12.96 -15.85 -15.87
CA ALA A 117 13.13 -15.14 -14.61
C ALA A 117 12.93 -13.61 -14.78
N LEU A 118 12.03 -13.02 -13.99
CA LEU A 118 11.88 -11.57 -13.89
C LEU A 118 13.13 -10.97 -13.22
N VAL A 119 14.01 -10.35 -14.00
CA VAL A 119 15.20 -9.65 -13.48
C VAL A 119 14.83 -8.22 -13.10
N ILE A 120 14.78 -7.93 -11.80
CA ILE A 120 14.57 -6.59 -11.27
C ILE A 120 15.91 -5.85 -11.21
N THR A 121 16.02 -4.77 -11.97
CA THR A 121 17.18 -3.87 -12.01
C THR A 121 16.79 -2.48 -11.49
N ASP A 122 17.77 -1.64 -11.17
CA ASP A 122 17.51 -0.26 -10.74
C ASP A 122 16.72 0.56 -11.78
N SER A 123 16.87 0.23 -13.06
CA SER A 123 16.18 0.91 -14.16
C SER A 123 14.71 0.50 -14.33
N ASN A 124 14.35 -0.74 -13.98
CA ASN A 124 13.01 -1.28 -14.21
C ASN A 124 12.19 -1.46 -12.92
N LYS A 125 12.82 -1.44 -11.73
CA LYS A 125 12.15 -1.71 -10.44
C LYS A 125 10.90 -0.87 -10.21
N ALA A 126 10.92 0.42 -10.58
CA ALA A 126 9.77 1.30 -10.42
C ALA A 126 8.61 1.00 -11.38
N ALA A 127 8.90 0.47 -12.57
CA ALA A 127 7.88 0.05 -13.53
C ALA A 127 7.25 -1.28 -13.11
N VAL A 128 8.08 -2.23 -12.63
CA VAL A 128 7.62 -3.51 -12.08
C VAL A 128 6.71 -3.30 -10.88
N VAL A 129 7.12 -2.48 -9.90
CA VAL A 129 6.29 -2.18 -8.72
C VAL A 129 4.96 -1.54 -9.12
N ARG A 130 4.95 -0.62 -10.08
CA ARG A 130 3.69 -0.02 -10.59
C ARG A 130 2.79 -1.04 -11.27
N GLY A 131 3.35 -1.90 -12.12
CA GLY A 131 2.58 -2.96 -12.78
C GLY A 131 1.93 -3.93 -11.79
N LEU A 132 2.61 -4.25 -10.69
CA LEU A 132 2.06 -5.08 -9.60
C LEU A 132 0.87 -4.40 -8.89
N LEU A 133 0.94 -3.08 -8.69
CA LEU A 133 -0.13 -2.31 -8.06
C LEU A 133 -1.35 -2.13 -8.98
N GLU A 134 -1.14 -1.98 -10.29
CA GLU A 134 -2.19 -1.75 -11.28
C GLU A 134 -3.01 -3.01 -11.63
N GLN A 135 -2.40 -4.19 -11.54
CA GLN A 135 -3.03 -5.46 -11.93
C GLN A 135 -3.91 -6.11 -10.86
N ASN A 136 -4.22 -5.41 -9.75
CA ASN A 136 -5.02 -5.95 -8.64
C ASN A 136 -4.43 -7.22 -8.00
N LEU A 137 -3.15 -7.52 -8.23
CA LEU A 137 -2.35 -8.56 -7.56
C LEU A 137 -1.95 -8.13 -6.13
N THR A 138 -2.60 -7.10 -5.61
CA THR A 138 -2.27 -6.46 -4.33
C THR A 138 -2.33 -7.44 -3.18
N GLU A 139 -3.32 -8.33 -3.10
CA GLU A 139 -3.42 -9.28 -1.98
C GLU A 139 -2.35 -10.37 -2.02
N GLU A 140 -2.09 -10.97 -3.18
CA GLU A 140 -1.09 -12.05 -3.32
C GLU A 140 0.33 -11.52 -3.08
N VAL A 141 0.68 -10.39 -3.71
CA VAL A 141 1.96 -9.69 -3.50
C VAL A 141 2.11 -9.27 -2.03
N TRP A 142 1.03 -8.81 -1.39
CA TRP A 142 1.08 -8.42 0.01
C TRP A 142 1.26 -9.62 0.94
N ASN A 143 0.64 -10.75 0.64
CA ASN A 143 0.81 -11.99 1.40
C ASN A 143 2.24 -12.52 1.25
N ASP A 144 2.78 -12.54 0.05
CA ASP A 144 4.15 -13.01 -0.21
C ASP A 144 5.20 -12.10 0.44
N LEU A 145 5.02 -10.77 0.35
CA LEU A 145 5.85 -9.80 1.07
C LEU A 145 5.71 -9.96 2.58
N SER A 146 4.51 -10.22 3.09
CA SER A 146 4.26 -10.41 4.53
C SER A 146 4.94 -11.67 5.06
N GLN A 147 4.99 -12.75 4.27
CA GLN A 147 5.68 -13.97 4.63
C GLN A 147 7.20 -13.83 4.51
N SER A 148 7.67 -13.16 3.47
CA SER A 148 9.11 -13.05 3.16
C SER A 148 9.82 -11.99 4.00
N ASN A 149 9.17 -10.85 4.25
CA ASN A 149 9.72 -9.74 5.03
C ASN A 149 8.61 -8.95 5.76
N PRO A 150 8.09 -9.50 6.88
CA PRO A 150 7.01 -8.86 7.66
C PRO A 150 7.35 -7.44 8.13
N ASP A 151 8.61 -7.18 8.44
CA ASP A 151 9.10 -5.87 8.90
C ASP A 151 9.01 -4.81 7.79
N LEU A 152 9.37 -5.16 6.55
CA LEU A 152 9.22 -4.26 5.40
C LEU A 152 7.75 -3.93 5.13
N VAL A 153 6.86 -4.92 5.16
CA VAL A 153 5.41 -4.71 4.98
C VAL A 153 4.85 -3.78 6.05
N THR A 154 5.29 -3.99 7.30
CA THR A 154 4.95 -3.12 8.41
C THR A 154 5.41 -1.70 8.08
N ARG A 155 6.71 -1.45 7.84
CA ARG A 155 7.21 -0.10 7.50
C ARG A 155 6.48 0.56 6.33
N LEU A 156 6.19 -0.18 5.25
CA LEU A 156 5.44 0.37 4.10
C LEU A 156 4.01 0.75 4.48
N SER A 157 3.34 -0.06 5.30
CA SER A 157 2.00 0.24 5.83
C SER A 157 2.01 1.51 6.69
N TRP A 158 2.97 1.61 7.62
CA TRP A 158 3.15 2.77 8.48
C TRP A 158 3.46 4.02 7.66
N ALA A 159 4.37 3.93 6.69
CA ALA A 159 4.70 5.04 5.79
C ALA A 159 3.47 5.50 4.99
N LYS A 160 2.63 4.56 4.51
CA LYS A 160 1.40 4.91 3.79
C LYS A 160 0.37 5.58 4.70
N ILE A 161 0.15 5.05 5.90
CA ILE A 161 -0.73 5.68 6.91
C ILE A 161 -0.24 7.09 7.22
N GLN A 162 1.07 7.25 7.42
CA GLN A 162 1.68 8.54 7.73
C GLN A 162 1.53 9.55 6.59
N ALA A 163 1.77 9.13 5.35
CA ALA A 163 1.57 9.98 4.17
C ALA A 163 0.10 10.43 4.02
N ASN A 164 -0.85 9.52 4.28
CA ASN A 164 -2.27 9.87 4.27
C ASN A 164 -2.61 10.88 5.39
N ARG A 165 -2.05 10.72 6.60
CA ARG A 165 -2.24 11.68 7.71
C ARG A 165 -1.65 13.05 7.39
N ALA A 166 -0.47 13.10 6.78
CA ALA A 166 0.14 14.36 6.34
C ALA A 166 -0.72 15.07 5.28
N THR A 167 -1.32 14.31 4.36
CA THR A 167 -2.25 14.85 3.35
C THR A 167 -3.51 15.41 4.02
N ALA A 168 -4.10 14.68 4.97
CA ALA A 168 -5.27 15.13 5.70
C ALA A 168 -4.97 16.34 6.60
N LEU A 169 -3.77 16.43 7.18
CA LEU A 169 -3.33 17.60 7.93
C LEU A 169 -3.29 18.84 7.03
N ALA A 170 -2.69 18.72 5.84
CA ALA A 170 -2.65 19.82 4.87
C ALA A 170 -4.07 20.25 4.42
N GLU A 171 -4.98 19.29 4.20
CA GLU A 171 -6.40 19.56 3.92
C GLU A 171 -7.05 20.35 5.08
N PHE A 172 -6.79 19.95 6.33
CA PHE A 172 -7.33 20.62 7.51
C PHE A 172 -6.78 22.05 7.66
N GLU A 173 -5.47 22.24 7.51
CA GLU A 173 -4.82 23.56 7.59
C GLU A 173 -5.40 24.55 6.57
N GLN A 174 -5.72 24.08 5.36
CA GLN A 174 -6.36 24.91 4.35
C GLN A 174 -7.83 25.20 4.70
N ALA A 175 -8.56 24.18 5.13
CA ALA A 175 -9.99 24.28 5.39
C ALA A 175 -10.34 25.12 6.63
N ILE A 176 -9.50 25.15 7.66
CA ILE A 176 -9.81 25.88 8.90
C ILE A 176 -9.97 27.39 8.69
N SER A 177 -9.36 27.92 7.63
CA SER A 177 -9.46 29.33 7.22
C SER A 177 -10.53 29.59 6.17
N ASP A 178 -11.13 28.54 5.59
CA ASP A 178 -12.12 28.65 4.52
C ASP A 178 -13.54 28.75 5.09
N THR A 179 -14.14 29.94 4.97
CA THR A 179 -15.51 30.21 5.46
C THR A 179 -16.60 29.55 4.64
N ASN A 180 -16.28 28.95 3.48
CA ASN A 180 -17.25 28.28 2.62
C ASN A 180 -17.52 26.84 3.05
N LYS A 181 -16.73 26.27 3.98
CA LYS A 181 -16.97 24.93 4.52
C LYS A 181 -18.14 24.95 5.50
N ASP A 182 -19.18 24.21 5.17
CA ASP A 182 -20.32 24.00 6.05
C ASP A 182 -20.09 22.86 7.06
N GLU A 183 -21.04 22.64 7.95
CA GLU A 183 -20.95 21.59 8.98
C GLU A 183 -20.85 20.19 8.37
N THR A 184 -21.52 19.94 7.24
CA THR A 184 -21.47 18.65 6.55
C THR A 184 -20.08 18.34 6.04
N TRP A 185 -19.40 19.32 5.45
CA TRP A 185 -18.01 19.14 5.01
C TRP A 185 -17.10 18.76 6.19
N TRP A 186 -17.26 19.43 7.34
CA TRP A 186 -16.50 19.11 8.55
C TRP A 186 -16.82 17.71 9.08
N GLN A 187 -18.10 17.33 9.10
CA GLN A 187 -18.54 15.99 9.48
C GLN A 187 -17.91 14.92 8.56
N ASP A 188 -17.86 15.15 7.25
CA ASP A 188 -17.24 14.25 6.27
C ASP A 188 -15.73 14.16 6.46
N PHE A 189 -15.06 15.29 6.68
CA PHE A 189 -13.63 15.35 6.93
C PHE A 189 -13.24 14.54 8.17
N PHE A 190 -13.90 14.76 9.30
CA PHE A 190 -13.59 14.05 10.55
C PHE A 190 -14.08 12.60 10.55
N SER A 191 -15.12 12.25 9.77
CA SER A 191 -15.53 10.84 9.59
C SER A 191 -14.41 10.01 8.95
N ARG A 192 -13.68 10.59 7.98
CA ARG A 192 -12.55 9.94 7.31
C ARG A 192 -11.25 9.99 8.12
N ASN A 193 -11.16 10.90 9.09
CA ASN A 193 -9.95 11.21 9.84
C ASN A 193 -10.14 11.11 11.36
N THR A 194 -10.81 10.05 11.82
CA THR A 194 -11.11 9.83 13.26
C THR A 194 -9.86 9.73 14.13
N TRP A 195 -8.71 9.38 13.54
CA TRP A 195 -7.41 9.37 14.22
C TRP A 195 -7.07 10.72 14.88
N ILE A 196 -7.59 11.84 14.36
CA ILE A 196 -7.38 13.18 14.93
C ILE A 196 -7.94 13.27 16.34
N PHE A 197 -8.98 12.52 16.69
CA PHE A 197 -9.55 12.54 18.02
C PHE A 197 -8.68 11.82 19.07
N GLY A 198 -7.69 11.03 18.64
CA GLY A 198 -6.67 10.46 19.52
C GLY A 198 -7.09 9.27 20.37
N TYR A 199 -8.33 8.75 20.22
CA TYR A 199 -8.77 7.55 20.93
C TYR A 199 -9.08 6.42 19.94
N GLY A 200 -8.70 5.18 20.28
CA GLY A 200 -9.14 3.96 19.58
C GLY A 200 -10.61 3.63 19.86
N LEU A 201 -11.47 4.65 19.89
CA LEU A 201 -12.89 4.57 20.22
C LEU A 201 -13.71 4.62 18.93
N ASN A 202 -14.96 4.17 19.02
CA ASN A 202 -15.91 4.27 17.92
C ASN A 202 -16.56 5.66 17.94
N TYR A 203 -16.32 6.50 16.93
CA TYR A 203 -16.89 7.84 16.86
C TYR A 203 -18.16 7.84 16.00
N GLN A 204 -19.26 8.34 16.57
CA GLN A 204 -20.52 8.55 15.86
C GLN A 204 -20.74 10.04 15.67
N ILE A 205 -20.48 10.52 14.45
CA ILE A 205 -20.66 11.93 14.09
C ILE A 205 -22.13 12.18 13.79
N LEU A 206 -22.75 13.05 14.61
CA LEU A 206 -24.16 13.38 14.52
C LEU A 206 -24.39 14.31 13.31
N ARG A 207 -25.26 13.88 12.39
CA ARG A 207 -25.64 14.67 11.20
C ARG A 207 -27.07 15.18 11.36
N THR A 208 -27.31 16.44 11.02
CA THR A 208 -28.62 17.10 11.11
C THR A 208 -29.73 16.41 10.29
N VAL A 209 -29.38 15.60 9.28
CA VAL A 209 -30.31 14.95 8.34
C VAL A 209 -30.53 13.45 8.66
N GLN A 210 -29.97 12.92 9.75
CA GLN A 210 -30.38 11.60 10.21
C GLN A 210 -31.57 11.75 11.15
N GLU A 211 -32.77 11.44 10.64
CA GLU A 211 -33.85 10.90 11.46
C GLU A 211 -33.26 9.66 12.15
N GLN A 212 -32.77 9.83 13.38
CA GLN A 212 -32.29 8.77 14.25
C GLN A 212 -31.20 7.87 13.62
N PRO A 213 -29.90 8.05 13.93
CA PRO A 213 -28.85 7.16 13.42
C PRO A 213 -29.27 5.71 13.58
N ASN A 214 -29.30 4.93 12.49
CA ASN A 214 -29.84 3.56 12.46
C ASN A 214 -29.32 2.72 13.64
N TYR A 215 -30.10 2.68 14.71
CA TYR A 215 -29.73 2.09 15.99
C TYR A 215 -29.91 0.57 15.88
N GLY A 216 -28.83 -0.13 15.50
CA GLY A 216 -28.73 -1.58 15.71
C GLY A 216 -28.53 -2.48 14.49
N ARG A 217 -28.25 -1.98 13.28
CA ARG A 217 -27.91 -2.85 12.14
C ARG A 217 -26.85 -2.24 11.24
N THR A 218 -25.58 -2.56 11.50
CA THR A 218 -24.53 -2.38 10.50
C THR A 218 -24.49 -3.64 9.62
N ASN A 219 -25.18 -3.60 8.48
CA ASN A 219 -24.93 -4.54 7.40
C ASN A 219 -23.52 -4.25 6.86
N VAL A 220 -22.53 -5.06 7.23
CA VAL A 220 -21.21 -5.03 6.57
C VAL A 220 -21.16 -6.18 5.58
N THR A 221 -21.45 -5.86 4.32
CA THR A 221 -20.96 -6.65 3.20
C THR A 221 -19.55 -6.15 2.91
N GLY A 222 -18.56 -6.86 3.45
CA GLY A 222 -17.15 -6.57 3.26
C GLY A 222 -16.42 -7.88 2.97
N SER A 223 -15.96 -8.02 1.73
CA SER A 223 -15.19 -9.15 1.22
C SER A 223 -13.84 -9.27 1.92
N GLY A 224 -13.45 -10.50 2.25
CA GLY A 224 -12.04 -10.92 2.41
C GLY A 224 -11.26 -10.31 3.58
N GLY A 225 -11.16 -11.04 4.69
CA GLY A 225 -10.16 -10.79 5.75
C GLY A 225 -10.75 -10.68 7.16
N GLU A 226 -11.91 -10.05 7.33
CA GLU A 226 -12.47 -9.75 8.65
C GLU A 226 -13.40 -10.85 9.20
N ARG A 227 -13.09 -12.15 9.05
CA ARG A 227 -13.99 -13.21 9.57
C ARG A 227 -13.74 -13.60 11.03
N GLY A 228 -12.63 -13.17 11.64
CA GLY A 228 -12.30 -13.49 13.04
C GLY A 228 -12.86 -12.51 14.09
N ASP A 229 -13.14 -11.27 13.68
CA ASP A 229 -13.40 -10.16 14.61
C ASP A 229 -14.90 -9.83 14.79
N PHE A 230 -15.77 -10.51 14.05
CA PHE A 230 -17.18 -10.11 13.93
C PHE A 230 -18.10 -10.60 15.06
N LEU A 231 -17.64 -11.52 15.91
CA LEU A 231 -18.46 -12.05 17.01
C LEU A 231 -18.31 -11.28 18.34
N GLN A 232 -17.29 -10.42 18.49
CA GLN A 232 -17.14 -9.55 19.67
C GLN A 232 -17.78 -8.15 19.50
N ARG A 233 -18.36 -7.86 18.32
CA ARG A 233 -18.71 -6.50 17.89
C ARG A 233 -19.96 -5.88 18.53
N THR A 234 -20.73 -6.58 19.37
CA THR A 234 -22.08 -6.11 19.72
C THR A 234 -22.27 -5.56 21.14
N ALA A 235 -21.46 -5.98 22.13
CA ALA A 235 -21.55 -5.44 23.50
C ALA A 235 -20.39 -4.48 23.86
N ALA A 236 -19.17 -4.79 23.41
CA ALA A 236 -18.00 -3.95 23.66
C ALA A 236 -18.08 -2.61 22.91
N ASN A 237 -18.51 -2.60 21.64
CA ASN A 237 -18.57 -1.37 20.83
C ASN A 237 -19.53 -0.31 21.37
N VAL A 238 -20.66 -0.71 21.97
CA VAL A 238 -21.60 0.22 22.60
C VAL A 238 -20.94 0.92 23.80
N SER A 239 -20.09 0.19 24.53
CA SER A 239 -19.37 0.69 25.71
C SER A 239 -18.22 1.66 25.37
N PHE A 240 -17.79 1.72 24.11
CA PHE A 240 -16.70 2.57 23.62
C PHE A 240 -17.13 3.58 22.55
N THR A 241 -18.44 3.84 22.44
CA THR A 241 -18.97 4.82 21.47
C THR A 241 -18.84 6.25 22.01
N VAL A 242 -18.36 7.16 21.17
CA VAL A 242 -18.27 8.60 21.42
C VAL A 242 -19.19 9.34 20.45
N LEU A 243 -20.17 10.06 20.97
CA LEU A 243 -21.02 10.93 20.14
C LEU A 243 -20.29 12.23 19.85
N VAL A 244 -20.27 12.66 18.59
CA VAL A 244 -19.61 13.90 18.19
C VAL A 244 -20.62 14.82 17.53
N GLU A 245 -20.88 15.97 18.16
CA GLU A 245 -21.63 17.07 17.55
C GLU A 245 -20.62 18.09 17.02
N MET A 246 -20.86 18.59 15.81
CA MET A 246 -19.97 19.54 15.15
C MET A 246 -20.73 20.80 14.75
N LYS A 247 -20.20 21.95 15.18
CA LYS A 247 -20.52 23.26 14.63
C LYS A 247 -19.40 23.73 13.71
N LYS A 248 -19.49 24.96 13.20
CA LYS A 248 -18.44 25.54 12.35
C LYS A 248 -17.26 26.13 13.16
N PRO A 249 -16.05 26.21 12.58
CA PRO A 249 -14.92 26.89 13.19
C PRO A 249 -15.17 28.38 13.45
N ALA A 250 -16.00 29.02 12.63
CA ALA A 250 -16.40 30.42 12.79
C ALA A 250 -17.52 30.64 13.83
N THR A 251 -18.10 29.57 14.38
CA THR A 251 -19.17 29.69 15.38
C THR A 251 -18.64 30.34 16.65
N ALA A 252 -19.37 31.32 17.17
CA ALA A 252 -18.99 32.06 18.36
C ALA A 252 -18.91 31.14 19.59
N LEU A 253 -17.83 31.21 20.36
CA LEU A 253 -17.69 30.47 21.63
C LEU A 253 -18.40 31.15 22.81
N LEU A 254 -18.39 32.48 22.82
CA LEU A 254 -18.94 33.32 23.87
C LEU A 254 -19.86 34.38 23.26
N HIS A 255 -20.78 34.92 24.06
CA HIS A 255 -21.57 36.10 23.66
C HIS A 255 -20.68 37.31 23.38
N GLY A 256 -21.13 38.20 22.48
CA GLY A 256 -20.36 39.37 22.06
C GLY A 256 -20.14 40.42 23.14
N THR A 257 -20.95 40.42 24.20
CA THR A 257 -20.80 41.33 25.34
C THR A 257 -20.42 40.58 26.62
N GLN A 258 -19.47 41.16 27.36
CA GLN A 258 -19.14 40.71 28.70
C GLN A 258 -20.40 40.74 29.58
N TYR A 259 -20.49 39.80 30.51
CA TYR A 259 -21.56 39.79 31.50
C TYR A 259 -21.23 40.76 32.65
N ARG A 260 -20.88 40.25 33.83
CA ARG A 260 -20.53 41.04 35.01
C ARG A 260 -19.21 40.55 35.57
N ASN A 261 -18.39 41.47 36.08
CA ASN A 261 -17.18 41.20 36.86
C ASN A 261 -16.22 40.20 36.19
N GLY A 262 -15.81 40.43 34.95
CA GLY A 262 -14.88 39.53 34.28
C GLY A 262 -15.54 38.32 33.59
N ALA A 263 -16.78 37.96 33.95
CA ALA A 263 -17.43 36.78 33.41
C ALA A 263 -17.98 36.99 32.00
N TRP A 264 -17.81 35.98 31.13
CA TRP A 264 -18.41 35.90 29.81
C TRP A 264 -19.38 34.73 29.72
N ARG A 265 -20.49 34.94 29.01
CA ARG A 265 -21.50 33.89 28.82
C ARG A 265 -21.08 32.97 27.67
N PRO A 266 -21.23 31.64 27.81
CA PRO A 266 -21.21 30.72 26.68
C PRO A 266 -22.20 31.17 25.60
N SER A 267 -21.84 31.03 24.32
CA SER A 267 -22.77 31.31 23.23
C SER A 267 -23.99 30.37 23.26
N ASP A 268 -25.03 30.75 22.53
CA ASP A 268 -26.24 29.93 22.41
C ASP A 268 -25.93 28.60 21.71
N GLU A 269 -25.04 28.60 20.73
CA GLU A 269 -24.55 27.39 20.05
C GLU A 269 -23.72 26.49 20.97
N LEU A 270 -22.85 27.06 21.81
CA LEU A 270 -22.04 26.29 22.75
C LEU A 270 -22.91 25.64 23.83
N SER A 271 -23.80 26.43 24.44
CA SER A 271 -24.68 25.93 25.50
C SER A 271 -25.77 24.99 24.95
N GLY A 272 -26.35 25.32 23.80
CA GLY A 272 -27.33 24.49 23.10
C GLY A 272 -26.75 23.17 22.60
N GLY A 273 -25.57 23.19 21.97
CA GLY A 273 -24.88 21.97 21.52
C GLY A 273 -24.51 21.04 22.69
N ALA A 274 -24.10 21.60 23.83
CA ALA A 274 -23.83 20.81 25.03
C ALA A 274 -25.10 20.14 25.57
N ALA A 275 -26.21 20.89 25.66
CA ALA A 275 -27.49 20.34 26.10
C ALA A 275 -28.01 19.25 25.14
N GLN A 276 -27.89 19.47 23.82
CA GLN A 276 -28.29 18.51 22.80
C GLN A 276 -27.51 17.18 22.92
N LEU A 277 -26.19 17.25 23.09
CA LEU A 277 -25.36 16.05 23.30
C LEU A 277 -25.71 15.30 24.60
N GLN A 278 -26.07 16.02 25.66
CA GLN A 278 -26.52 15.40 26.91
C GLN A 278 -27.82 14.64 26.71
N THR A 279 -28.80 15.22 26.00
CA THR A 279 -30.04 14.55 25.65
C THR A 279 -29.79 13.33 24.77
N ASN A 280 -28.98 13.47 23.71
CA ASN A 280 -28.67 12.37 22.80
C ASN A 280 -27.93 11.22 23.52
N SER A 281 -26.99 11.55 24.42
CA SER A 281 -26.30 10.54 25.24
C SER A 281 -27.25 9.77 26.15
N LEU A 282 -28.23 10.46 26.74
CA LEU A 282 -29.23 9.83 27.60
C LEU A 282 -30.18 8.95 26.79
N THR A 283 -30.64 9.43 25.62
CA THR A 283 -31.47 8.63 24.71
C THR A 283 -30.74 7.36 24.30
N TRP A 284 -29.45 7.47 23.93
CA TRP A 284 -28.61 6.32 23.58
C TRP A 284 -28.47 5.32 24.74
N GLU A 285 -28.26 5.80 25.97
CA GLU A 285 -28.21 4.97 27.18
C GLU A 285 -29.53 4.19 27.37
N VAL A 286 -30.67 4.87 27.24
CA VAL A 286 -32.01 4.28 27.41
C VAL A 286 -32.35 3.30 26.29
N GLU A 287 -32.07 3.64 25.02
CA GLU A 287 -32.38 2.78 23.88
C GLU A 287 -31.44 1.56 23.79
N GLY A 288 -30.16 1.74 24.09
CA GLY A 288 -29.19 0.64 24.19
C GLY A 288 -29.57 -0.38 25.26
N SER A 289 -30.23 0.07 26.33
CA SER A 289 -30.75 -0.81 27.40
C SER A 289 -31.98 -1.64 27.00
N ARG A 290 -32.63 -1.29 25.88
CA ARG A 290 -33.87 -1.92 25.39
C ARG A 290 -33.66 -2.96 24.29
N THR A 291 -32.43 -3.13 23.80
CA THR A 291 -32.12 -4.07 22.70
C THR A 291 -31.86 -5.47 23.26
N ASP A 292 -32.55 -6.49 22.74
CA ASP A 292 -32.54 -7.85 23.29
C ASP A 292 -31.16 -8.54 23.24
N GLY A 293 -30.24 -8.12 22.37
CA GLY A 293 -28.84 -8.61 22.36
C GLY A 293 -27.97 -8.12 23.53
N ASN A 294 -28.43 -7.14 24.30
CA ASN A 294 -27.81 -6.68 25.56
C ASN A 294 -28.53 -7.25 26.79
N ARG A 295 -29.57 -8.08 26.60
CA ARG A 295 -30.39 -8.65 27.68
C ARG A 295 -29.98 -10.05 28.14
N ASP A 296 -29.02 -10.70 27.48
CA ASP A 296 -28.70 -12.07 27.83
C ASP A 296 -27.72 -12.18 29.01
N GLY A 297 -28.33 -12.34 30.19
CA GLY A 297 -27.96 -13.40 31.11
C GLY A 297 -27.51 -12.96 32.50
N VAL A 298 -28.44 -12.66 33.42
CA VAL A 298 -28.30 -13.05 34.83
C VAL A 298 -29.70 -13.24 35.46
N GLU A 299 -30.00 -14.48 35.85
CA GLU A 299 -30.90 -14.77 36.98
C GLU A 299 -30.34 -14.07 38.22
N GLY A 300 -30.87 -12.91 38.60
CA GLY A 300 -30.42 -12.22 39.81
C GLY A 300 -30.34 -10.69 39.71
N GLY A 301 -31.48 -10.03 39.57
CA GLY A 301 -31.79 -8.80 40.31
C GLY A 301 -30.92 -7.53 40.18
N HIS A 302 -29.97 -7.42 39.24
CA HIS A 302 -29.16 -6.21 39.08
C HIS A 302 -29.08 -5.75 37.60
N ASN A 303 -29.48 -4.49 37.39
CA ASN A 303 -29.70 -3.83 36.09
C ASN A 303 -28.54 -3.98 35.09
N ALA A 304 -28.86 -4.41 33.86
CA ALA A 304 -27.92 -4.42 32.74
C ALA A 304 -27.47 -2.99 32.40
N PHE A 305 -26.18 -2.69 32.63
CA PHE A 305 -25.59 -1.39 32.38
C PHE A 305 -25.36 -1.17 30.88
N THR A 306 -26.19 -0.37 30.23
CA THR A 306 -25.72 0.36 29.03
C THR A 306 -24.89 1.52 29.54
N VAL A 307 -23.59 1.53 29.24
CA VAL A 307 -22.70 2.63 29.66
C VAL A 307 -23.08 3.87 28.86
N ARG A 308 -23.33 4.99 29.55
CA ARG A 308 -23.57 6.28 28.90
C ARG A 308 -22.39 6.62 27.98
N PRO A 309 -22.61 6.88 26.67
CA PRO A 309 -21.52 7.20 25.77
C PRO A 309 -20.85 8.52 26.16
N LYS A 310 -19.53 8.59 25.95
CA LYS A 310 -18.81 9.86 26.00
C LYS A 310 -19.30 10.73 24.85
N SER A 311 -19.31 12.04 25.03
CA SER A 311 -19.66 13.00 23.98
C SER A 311 -18.58 14.05 23.80
N ILE A 312 -18.40 14.50 22.57
CA ILE A 312 -17.50 15.58 22.19
C ILE A 312 -18.30 16.62 21.40
N LEU A 313 -18.19 17.89 21.81
CA LEU A 313 -18.67 19.03 21.05
C LEU A 313 -17.47 19.72 20.40
N ILE A 314 -17.47 19.82 19.07
CA ILE A 314 -16.45 20.53 18.31
C ILE A 314 -17.05 21.85 17.84
N ILE A 315 -16.50 22.98 18.31
CA ILE A 315 -17.07 24.30 18.07
C ILE A 315 -16.01 25.39 18.13
N GLY A 316 -16.07 26.33 17.19
CA GLY A 316 -15.31 27.58 17.27
C GLY A 316 -13.79 27.40 17.20
N ASN A 317 -13.08 28.50 17.48
CA ASN A 317 -11.62 28.54 17.59
C ASN A 317 -11.20 29.36 18.80
N THR A 318 -10.10 29.00 19.45
CA THR A 318 -9.59 29.74 20.62
C THR A 318 -9.08 31.15 20.26
N SER A 319 -8.82 31.42 18.97
CA SER A 319 -8.51 32.76 18.46
C SER A 319 -9.58 33.82 18.76
N GLN A 320 -10.82 33.40 19.03
CA GLN A 320 -11.92 34.27 19.45
C GLN A 320 -11.76 34.78 20.91
N LEU A 321 -10.89 34.15 21.70
CA LEU A 321 -10.67 34.43 23.12
C LEU A 321 -9.50 35.41 23.31
N ASP A 322 -9.67 36.61 22.77
CA ASP A 322 -8.68 37.71 22.75
C ASP A 322 -8.25 38.25 24.13
N THR A 323 -9.02 37.97 25.19
CA THR A 323 -8.77 38.47 26.55
C THR A 323 -8.63 37.32 27.55
N ARG A 324 -7.89 37.58 28.65
CA ARG A 324 -7.76 36.62 29.76
C ARG A 324 -9.12 36.23 30.34
N ASP A 325 -10.04 37.17 30.44
CA ASP A 325 -11.40 36.96 30.95
C ASP A 325 -12.22 36.01 30.08
N LYS A 326 -12.14 36.15 28.75
CA LYS A 326 -12.77 35.22 27.80
C LYS A 326 -12.17 33.82 27.91
N LYS A 327 -10.83 33.71 27.91
CA LYS A 327 -10.12 32.44 28.07
C LYS A 327 -10.54 31.74 29.37
N ASN A 328 -10.47 32.46 30.49
CA ASN A 328 -10.87 31.93 31.80
C ASN A 328 -12.33 31.49 31.82
N SER A 329 -13.25 32.27 31.24
CA SER A 329 -14.67 31.95 31.22
C SER A 329 -14.96 30.66 30.44
N LEU A 330 -14.34 30.48 29.27
CA LEU A 330 -14.48 29.24 28.50
C LEU A 330 -13.84 28.05 29.23
N GLU A 331 -12.61 28.19 29.72
CA GLU A 331 -11.90 27.13 30.44
C GLU A 331 -12.68 26.65 31.66
N LEU A 332 -13.17 27.59 32.48
CA LEU A 332 -13.97 27.26 33.65
C LEU A 332 -15.28 26.58 33.25
N PHE A 333 -15.94 27.05 32.19
CA PHE A 333 -17.16 26.41 31.70
C PHE A 333 -16.90 24.96 31.27
N ARG A 334 -15.95 24.72 30.36
CA ARG A 334 -15.70 23.37 29.82
C ARG A 334 -15.11 22.40 30.83
N ARG A 335 -14.26 22.86 31.75
CA ARG A 335 -13.69 22.00 32.81
C ARG A 335 -14.73 21.52 33.83
N ASN A 336 -15.83 22.24 33.97
CA ASN A 336 -16.93 21.87 34.88
C ASN A 336 -18.09 21.18 34.15
N LEU A 337 -18.00 20.96 32.83
CA LEU A 337 -18.90 20.10 32.10
C LEU A 337 -18.47 18.64 32.25
N LYS A 338 -19.36 17.79 32.78
CA LYS A 338 -19.11 16.35 32.92
C LYS A 338 -19.13 15.61 31.58
N ASN A 339 -20.08 15.98 30.72
CA ASN A 339 -20.27 15.46 29.37
C ASN A 339 -21.16 16.49 28.64
N PRO A 340 -20.81 17.00 27.45
CA PRO A 340 -19.68 16.61 26.59
C PRO A 340 -18.34 17.25 26.95
N GLU A 341 -17.26 16.70 26.41
CA GLU A 341 -15.96 17.37 26.27
C GLU A 341 -16.05 18.41 25.16
N VAL A 342 -15.64 19.65 25.42
CA VAL A 342 -15.68 20.74 24.43
C VAL A 342 -14.29 20.99 23.86
N LEU A 343 -14.16 20.78 22.55
CA LEU A 343 -12.93 21.00 21.79
C LEU A 343 -13.14 22.05 20.71
N THR A 344 -12.11 22.84 20.46
CA THR A 344 -12.07 23.80 19.36
C THR A 344 -11.35 23.22 18.14
N PHE A 345 -11.60 23.80 16.96
CA PHE A 345 -10.99 23.30 15.71
C PHE A 345 -9.47 23.47 15.70
N ASP A 346 -8.96 24.57 16.23
CA ASP A 346 -7.53 24.82 16.37
C ASP A 346 -6.87 23.87 17.38
N GLU A 347 -7.52 23.50 18.47
CA GLU A 347 -7.02 22.45 19.37
C GLU A 347 -6.92 21.08 18.67
N LEU A 348 -7.90 20.72 17.84
CA LEU A 348 -7.85 19.50 17.03
C LEU A 348 -6.79 19.57 15.94
N LEU A 349 -6.56 20.75 15.36
CA LEU A 349 -5.49 20.96 14.38
C LEU A 349 -4.12 20.76 15.03
N GLU A 350 -3.88 21.34 16.20
CA GLU A 350 -2.62 21.13 16.94
C GLU A 350 -2.43 19.66 17.34
N ARG A 351 -3.50 18.97 17.71
CA ARG A 351 -3.45 17.53 17.95
C ARG A 351 -3.08 16.75 16.67
N ALA A 352 -3.66 17.11 15.53
CA ALA A 352 -3.31 16.50 14.24
C ALA A 352 -1.84 16.74 13.88
N ARG A 353 -1.33 17.97 14.06
CA ARG A 353 0.09 18.30 13.87
C ARG A 353 0.97 17.41 14.73
N PHE A 354 0.67 17.29 16.02
CA PHE A 354 1.46 16.50 16.96
C PHE A 354 1.51 15.01 16.58
N ILE A 355 0.37 14.42 16.21
CA ILE A 355 0.30 13.01 15.78
C ILE A 355 1.11 12.79 14.50
N VAL A 356 1.04 13.71 13.54
CA VAL A 356 1.84 13.63 12.32
C VAL A 356 3.33 13.75 12.64
N GLN A 357 3.76 14.78 13.36
CA GLN A 357 5.18 14.97 13.73
C GLN A 357 5.75 13.77 14.49
N SER A 358 5.02 13.26 15.48
CA SER A 358 5.44 12.08 16.26
C SER A 358 5.56 10.81 15.41
N GLY A 359 4.76 10.71 14.34
CA GLY A 359 4.83 9.60 13.40
C GLY A 359 6.01 9.68 12.43
N GLU A 360 6.53 10.88 12.16
CA GLU A 360 7.74 11.07 11.35
C GLU A 360 9.01 10.69 12.12
N GLU A 361 9.05 10.91 13.43
CA GLU A 361 10.19 10.53 14.28
C GLU A 361 10.33 9.01 14.49
N GLN A 362 9.28 8.24 14.19
CA GLN A 362 9.23 6.78 14.37
C GLN A 362 9.51 5.98 13.08
N LEU A 363 9.57 6.66 11.93
CA LEU A 363 9.94 6.08 10.63
C LEU A 363 11.44 6.23 10.40
#